data_AF-A0A2E5J355-F1
#
_entry.id   AF-A0A2E5J355-F1
#
_cell.length_a   1.000
_cell.length_b   1.000
_cell.length_c   1.000
_cell.angle_alpha   90.00
_cell.angle_beta   90.00
_cell.angle_gamma   90.00
#
_symmetry.space_group_name_H-M   'P 1'
#
loop_
_entity.id
_entity.type
_entity.pdbx_description
1 polymer ?
#
loop_
_entity_poly.entity_id
_entity_poly.type
_entity_poly.pdbx_seq_one_letter_code
_entity_poly.pdbx_strand_id
1 'polypeptide(L)'
;MDITSIDKEIFSLINGHVGSYKWLDTLVGLLVSDYLIPVSFSLLLLSIWIGWKDDVMRDRNQTGVLLSIFGVITANAIVKIMNLIFFRPRPFDELDVNLLFYMPTDSSFPSNPAAVAFAIATGIFHINKKLAISMYLLSALYGLSRIYAGVCYPTDLIAGMAIGILSVITIRIFFYYMKWIPSLILNQARNFYLA
;
A
#
# COMPACT_ATOMS: atom_id res chain seq x y z
N MET A 1 14.44 -11.01 -24.48
CA MET A 1 14.23 -11.45 -23.08
C MET A 1 12.77 -11.26 -22.77
N ASP A 2 12.11 -12.29 -22.24
CA ASP A 2 10.73 -12.19 -21.77
C ASP A 2 10.70 -11.43 -20.43
N ILE A 3 9.62 -10.70 -20.15
CA ILE A 3 9.46 -9.89 -18.92
C ILE A 3 9.59 -10.79 -17.69
N THR A 4 9.08 -12.01 -17.77
CA THR A 4 9.15 -13.02 -16.70
C THR A 4 10.59 -13.41 -16.36
N SER A 5 11.47 -13.51 -17.34
CA SER A 5 12.89 -13.87 -17.13
C SER A 5 13.64 -12.76 -16.43
N ILE A 6 13.42 -11.50 -16.85
CA ILE A 6 14.04 -10.31 -16.23
C ILE A 6 13.60 -10.18 -14.77
N ASP A 7 12.32 -10.42 -14.50
CA ASP A 7 11.74 -10.32 -13.17
C ASP A 7 12.36 -11.34 -12.20
N LYS A 8 12.58 -12.57 -12.68
CA LYS A 8 13.27 -13.64 -11.94
C LYS A 8 14.75 -13.31 -11.71
N GLU A 9 15.45 -12.77 -12.71
CA GLU A 9 16.85 -12.38 -12.58
C GLU A 9 17.04 -11.26 -11.55
N ILE A 10 16.25 -10.19 -11.64
CA ILE A 10 16.27 -9.09 -10.66
C ILE A 10 15.93 -9.61 -9.27
N PHE A 11 14.91 -10.47 -9.16
CA PHE A 11 14.55 -11.09 -7.89
C PHE A 11 15.71 -11.88 -7.29
N SER A 12 16.33 -12.79 -8.05
CA SER A 12 17.43 -13.62 -7.57
C SER A 12 18.66 -12.80 -7.19
N LEU A 13 18.94 -11.71 -7.91
CA LEU A 13 20.01 -10.76 -7.54
C LEU A 13 19.75 -10.12 -6.18
N ILE A 14 18.51 -9.71 -5.90
CA ILE A 14 18.16 -9.06 -4.62
C ILE A 14 18.14 -10.09 -3.49
N ASN A 15 17.44 -11.22 -3.68
CA ASN A 15 17.27 -12.25 -2.65
C ASN A 15 18.58 -13.02 -2.37
N GLY A 16 19.50 -13.11 -3.34
CA GLY A 16 20.81 -13.74 -3.14
C GLY A 16 21.68 -13.04 -2.09
N HIS A 17 21.36 -11.81 -1.71
CA HIS A 17 22.06 -11.07 -0.64
C HIS A 17 21.50 -11.35 0.76
N VAL A 18 20.42 -12.11 0.90
CA VAL A 18 19.88 -12.52 2.19
C VAL A 18 20.94 -13.33 2.95
N GLY A 19 21.11 -13.03 4.25
CA GLY A 19 22.11 -13.70 5.08
C GLY A 19 23.53 -13.13 4.95
N SER A 20 23.77 -12.20 4.02
CA SER A 20 25.07 -11.51 3.91
C SER A 20 25.29 -10.52 5.05
N TYR A 21 24.23 -9.87 5.54
CA TYR A 21 24.29 -8.87 6.59
C TYR A 21 23.13 -9.02 7.59
N LYS A 22 23.40 -9.59 8.76
CA LYS A 22 22.38 -9.85 9.80
C LYS A 22 21.56 -8.61 10.21
N TRP A 23 22.18 -7.44 10.23
CA TRP A 23 21.49 -6.18 10.56
C TRP A 23 20.47 -5.79 9.47
N LEU A 24 20.79 -6.06 8.20
CA LEU A 24 19.92 -5.80 7.07
C LEU A 24 18.74 -6.76 7.08
N ASP A 25 18.98 -8.05 7.31
CA ASP A 25 17.93 -9.06 7.42
C ASP A 25 16.96 -8.72 8.57
N THR A 26 17.48 -8.25 9.70
CA THR A 26 16.65 -7.82 10.85
C THR A 26 15.80 -6.61 10.47
N LEU A 27 16.38 -5.60 9.81
CA LEU A 27 15.67 -4.41 9.36
C LEU A 27 14.59 -4.77 8.33
N VAL A 28 14.92 -5.63 7.38
CA VAL A 28 13.95 -6.13 6.39
C VAL A 28 12.84 -6.94 7.06
N GLY A 29 13.17 -7.80 8.03
CA GLY A 29 12.18 -8.56 8.82
C GLY A 29 11.19 -7.66 9.56
N LEU A 30 11.63 -6.49 10.04
CA LEU A 30 10.76 -5.49 10.64
C LEU A 30 9.89 -4.78 9.59
N LEU A 31 10.47 -4.38 8.45
CA LEU A 31 9.75 -3.66 7.40
C LEU A 31 8.73 -4.53 6.68
N VAL A 32 9.08 -5.78 6.35
CA VAL A 32 8.23 -6.73 5.60
C VAL A 32 6.98 -7.12 6.40
N SER A 33 7.01 -6.94 7.72
CA SER A 33 5.90 -7.21 8.63
C SER A 33 4.58 -6.60 8.13
N ASP A 34 3.51 -7.39 8.20
CA ASP A 34 2.16 -6.93 7.87
C ASP A 34 1.55 -6.01 8.93
N TYR A 35 2.27 -5.75 10.02
CA TYR A 35 1.81 -4.91 11.10
C TYR A 35 2.47 -3.53 11.07
N LEU A 36 3.79 -3.44 10.95
CA LEU A 36 4.52 -2.19 11.20
C LEU A 36 4.05 -1.05 10.29
N ILE A 37 4.12 -1.22 8.97
CA ILE A 37 3.75 -0.18 8.01
C ILE A 37 2.22 0.06 8.00
N PRO A 38 1.36 -0.99 7.89
CA PRO A 38 -0.09 -0.78 7.84
C PRO A 38 -0.66 -0.14 9.12
N VAL A 39 -0.20 -0.55 10.30
CA VAL A 39 -0.64 0.04 11.58
C VAL A 39 -0.13 1.47 11.69
N SER A 40 1.13 1.74 11.37
CA SER A 40 1.68 3.11 11.41
C SER A 40 0.90 4.06 10.50
N PHE A 41 0.55 3.61 9.29
CA PHE A 41 -0.24 4.39 8.35
C PHE A 41 -1.68 4.60 8.84
N SER A 42 -2.28 3.58 9.44
CA SER A 42 -3.63 3.67 10.02
C SER A 42 -3.68 4.67 11.20
N LEU A 43 -2.69 4.62 12.09
CA LEU A 43 -2.55 5.58 13.20
C LEU A 43 -2.29 7.00 12.69
N LEU A 44 -1.53 7.14 11.59
CA LEU A 44 -1.33 8.44 10.95
C LEU A 44 -2.64 9.00 10.39
N LEU A 45 -3.44 8.20 9.69
CA LEU A 45 -4.76 8.62 9.20
C LEU A 45 -5.69 9.01 10.35
N LEU A 46 -5.68 8.25 11.45
CA LEU A 46 -6.47 8.56 12.64
C LEU A 46 -6.02 9.87 13.31
N SER A 47 -4.71 10.11 13.42
CA SER A 47 -4.20 11.36 13.98
C SER A 47 -4.53 12.56 13.10
N ILE A 48 -4.51 12.41 11.77
CA ILE A 48 -4.98 13.43 10.82
C ILE A 48 -6.49 13.65 10.94
N TRP A 49 -7.28 12.62 11.22
CA TRP A 49 -8.73 12.74 11.34
C TRP A 49 -9.16 13.60 12.54
N ILE A 50 -8.49 13.43 13.69
CA ILE A 50 -8.88 14.06 14.98
C ILE A 50 -8.11 15.36 15.25
N GLY A 51 -6.90 15.53 14.69
CA GLY A 51 -5.92 16.52 15.14
C GLY A 51 -6.20 18.00 14.85
N TRP A 52 -7.36 18.38 14.28
CA TRP A 52 -7.58 19.73 13.75
C TRP A 52 -8.72 20.46 14.45
N LYS A 53 -8.40 21.65 14.98
CA LYS A 53 -9.37 22.54 15.64
C LYS A 53 -10.07 23.49 14.68
N ASP A 54 -9.40 23.89 13.60
CA ASP A 54 -9.98 24.74 12.56
C ASP A 54 -10.93 23.94 11.68
N ASP A 55 -12.18 24.40 11.54
CA ASP A 55 -13.24 23.67 10.84
C ASP A 55 -12.91 23.46 9.34
N VAL A 56 -12.27 24.44 8.69
CA VAL A 56 -11.94 24.37 7.26
C VAL A 56 -10.80 23.38 7.02
N MET A 57 -9.76 23.44 7.85
CA MET A 57 -8.65 22.46 7.79
C MET A 57 -9.13 21.05 8.15
N ARG A 58 -10.02 20.92 9.15
CA ARG A 58 -10.60 19.65 9.57
C ARG A 58 -11.36 18.98 8.42
N ASP A 59 -12.26 19.72 7.77
CA ASP A 59 -13.07 19.19 6.66
C ASP A 59 -12.21 18.72 5.47
N ARG A 60 -11.21 19.52 5.09
CA ARG A 60 -10.25 19.16 4.03
C ARG A 60 -9.47 17.89 4.38
N ASN A 61 -8.98 17.80 5.61
CA ASN A 61 -8.14 16.69 6.04
C ASN A 61 -8.94 15.40 6.22
N GLN A 62 -10.15 15.48 6.79
CA GLN A 62 -11.07 14.35 6.90
C GLN A 62 -11.50 13.85 5.51
N THR A 63 -11.77 14.75 4.56
CA THR A 63 -12.02 14.36 3.16
C THR A 63 -10.82 13.62 2.56
N GLY A 64 -9.59 14.08 2.82
CA GLY A 64 -8.38 13.38 2.40
C GLY A 64 -8.22 12.00 3.02
N VAL A 65 -8.59 11.83 4.29
CA VAL A 65 -8.61 10.51 4.96
C VAL A 65 -9.67 9.60 4.34
N LEU A 66 -10.86 10.11 4.02
CA LEU A 66 -11.88 9.34 3.29
C LEU A 66 -11.36 8.90 1.93
N LEU A 67 -10.66 9.77 1.18
CA LEU A 67 -10.01 9.39 -0.08
C LEU A 67 -9.03 8.22 0.11
N SER A 68 -8.20 8.25 1.16
CA SER A 68 -7.30 7.13 1.49
C SER A 68 -8.08 5.85 1.77
N ILE A 69 -9.10 5.90 2.63
CA ILE A 69 -9.88 4.72 3.04
C ILE A 69 -10.60 4.08 1.84
N PHE A 70 -11.37 4.88 1.10
CA PHE A 70 -12.08 4.38 -0.09
C PHE A 70 -11.11 3.95 -1.20
N GLY A 71 -9.97 4.62 -1.34
CA GLY A 71 -8.90 4.20 -2.24
C GLY A 71 -8.34 2.83 -1.87
N VAL A 72 -8.08 2.58 -0.58
CA VAL A 72 -7.62 1.26 -0.08
C VAL A 72 -8.66 0.18 -0.31
N ILE A 73 -9.94 0.45 -0.04
CA ILE A 73 -11.03 -0.49 -0.29
C ILE A 73 -11.09 -0.87 -1.78
N THR A 74 -11.02 0.15 -2.65
CA THR A 74 -11.05 -0.03 -4.11
C THR A 74 -9.83 -0.80 -4.60
N ALA A 75 -8.64 -0.47 -4.11
CA ALA A 75 -7.40 -1.16 -4.45
C ALA A 75 -7.47 -2.64 -4.04
N ASN A 76 -7.87 -2.95 -2.81
CA ASN A 76 -8.02 -4.34 -2.34
C ASN A 76 -9.05 -5.10 -3.18
N ALA A 77 -10.16 -4.48 -3.56
CA ALA A 77 -11.16 -5.11 -4.42
C ALA A 77 -10.59 -5.46 -5.79
N ILE A 78 -9.86 -4.54 -6.42
CA ILE A 78 -9.18 -4.76 -7.71
C ILE A 78 -8.14 -5.88 -7.57
N VAL A 79 -7.26 -5.81 -6.56
CA VAL A 79 -6.24 -6.85 -6.32
C VAL A 79 -6.90 -8.21 -6.11
N LYS A 80 -7.96 -8.29 -5.30
CA LYS A 80 -8.67 -9.56 -5.05
C LYS A 80 -9.29 -10.11 -6.33
N ILE A 81 -9.91 -9.27 -7.16
CA ILE A 81 -10.45 -9.70 -8.45
C ILE A 81 -9.32 -10.21 -9.36
N MET A 82 -8.20 -9.49 -9.42
CA MET A 82 -7.05 -9.91 -10.23
C MET A 82 -6.45 -11.23 -9.73
N ASN A 83 -6.32 -11.43 -8.42
CA ASN A 83 -5.82 -12.68 -7.83
C ASN A 83 -6.71 -13.88 -8.17
N LEU A 84 -8.03 -13.67 -8.32
CA LEU A 84 -8.98 -14.74 -8.68
C LEU A 84 -8.94 -15.09 -10.17
N ILE A 85 -8.55 -14.14 -11.04
CA ILE A 85 -8.50 -14.33 -12.50
C ILE A 85 -7.11 -14.77 -12.95
N PHE A 86 -6.06 -14.18 -12.37
CA PHE A 86 -4.67 -14.37 -12.72
C PHE A 86 -3.89 -14.85 -11.50
N PHE A 87 -3.83 -16.17 -11.31
CA PHE A 87 -3.03 -16.75 -10.25
C PHE A 87 -1.56 -16.84 -10.69
N ARG A 88 -0.69 -16.05 -10.06
CA ARG A 88 0.75 -16.09 -10.29
C ARG A 88 1.43 -16.78 -9.09
N PRO A 89 2.22 -17.85 -9.32
CA PRO A 89 2.98 -18.50 -8.24
C PRO A 89 4.02 -17.54 -7.67
N ARG A 90 4.34 -17.68 -6.38
CA ARG A 90 5.30 -16.82 -5.70
C ARG A 90 6.74 -17.23 -6.02
N PRO A 91 7.74 -16.36 -5.78
CA PRO A 91 9.13 -16.69 -6.08
C PRO A 91 9.61 -17.99 -5.42
N PHE A 92 9.21 -18.23 -4.16
CA PHE A 92 9.57 -19.44 -3.41
C PHE A 92 8.92 -20.73 -3.93
N ASP A 93 7.90 -20.64 -4.78
CA ASP A 93 7.28 -21.82 -5.39
C ASP A 93 8.05 -22.31 -6.63
N GLU A 94 8.79 -21.41 -7.28
CA GLU A 94 9.44 -21.67 -8.58
C GLU A 94 10.97 -21.58 -8.54
N LEU A 95 11.54 -20.94 -7.52
CA LEU A 95 12.97 -20.67 -7.41
C LEU A 95 13.50 -21.16 -6.06
N ASP A 96 14.82 -21.35 -5.99
CA ASP A 96 15.50 -21.53 -4.72
C ASP A 96 15.66 -20.16 -4.04
N VAL A 97 14.94 -19.95 -2.92
CA VAL A 97 14.76 -18.65 -2.28
C VAL A 97 15.20 -18.70 -0.84
N ASN A 98 16.02 -17.72 -0.44
CA ASN A 98 16.31 -17.45 0.95
C ASN A 98 15.14 -16.68 1.58
N LEU A 99 14.16 -17.42 2.10
CA LEU A 99 12.92 -16.84 2.63
C LEU A 99 13.14 -16.25 4.03
N LEU A 100 12.88 -14.95 4.17
CA LEU A 100 12.96 -14.22 5.46
C LEU A 100 11.60 -13.98 6.12
N PHE A 101 10.51 -14.35 5.43
CA PHE A 101 9.14 -14.10 5.87
C PHE A 101 8.31 -15.39 5.83
N TYR A 102 7.09 -15.37 6.38
CA TYR A 102 6.22 -16.54 6.24
C TYR A 102 5.81 -16.73 4.77
N MET A 103 5.45 -17.96 4.41
CA MET A 103 4.96 -18.31 3.06
C MET A 103 3.49 -17.94 2.92
N PRO A 104 3.12 -16.88 2.18
CA PRO A 104 1.72 -16.52 2.00
C PRO A 104 1.05 -17.43 0.98
N THR A 105 -0.24 -17.73 1.16
CA THR A 105 -0.98 -18.70 0.33
C THR A 105 -1.73 -18.08 -0.85
N ASP A 106 -1.75 -16.76 -0.94
CA ASP A 106 -2.39 -16.00 -2.01
C ASP A 106 -1.45 -15.76 -3.20
N SER A 107 -2.03 -15.38 -4.36
CA SER A 107 -1.30 -15.04 -5.58
C SER A 107 -0.22 -14.00 -5.32
N SER A 108 0.92 -14.11 -6.04
CA SER A 108 1.98 -13.10 -5.96
C SER A 108 1.58 -11.78 -6.63
N PHE A 109 0.78 -11.86 -7.71
CA PHE A 109 0.40 -10.73 -8.54
C PHE A 109 -1.07 -10.37 -8.42
N PRO A 110 -1.40 -9.07 -8.28
CA PRO A 110 -0.52 -7.95 -7.93
C PRO A 110 -0.25 -7.89 -6.41
N SER A 111 0.79 -7.16 -6.00
CA SER A 111 1.15 -7.04 -4.58
C SER A 111 0.12 -6.23 -3.80
N ASN A 112 -0.72 -6.91 -3.00
CA ASN A 112 -1.71 -6.27 -2.13
C ASN A 112 -1.09 -5.26 -1.14
N PRO A 113 0.00 -5.60 -0.41
CA PRO A 113 0.59 -4.69 0.55
C PRO A 113 1.15 -3.41 -0.10
N ALA A 114 1.69 -3.52 -1.31
CA ALA A 114 2.06 -2.37 -2.11
C ALA A 114 0.84 -1.53 -2.47
N ALA A 115 -0.22 -2.15 -3.00
CA ALA A 115 -1.44 -1.43 -3.39
C ALA A 115 -2.06 -0.64 -2.23
N VAL A 116 -2.10 -1.22 -1.03
CA VAL A 116 -2.59 -0.54 0.18
C VAL A 116 -1.68 0.63 0.59
N ALA A 117 -0.37 0.40 0.70
CA ALA A 117 0.58 1.43 1.15
C ALA A 117 0.60 2.63 0.19
N PHE A 118 0.64 2.37 -1.12
CA PHE A 118 0.60 3.42 -2.14
C PHE A 118 -0.75 4.14 -2.19
N ALA A 119 -1.89 3.45 -2.02
CA ALA A 119 -3.20 4.11 -1.92
C ALA A 119 -3.26 5.09 -0.73
N ILE A 120 -2.75 4.70 0.44
CA ILE A 120 -2.71 5.60 1.60
C ILE A 120 -1.82 6.81 1.32
N ALA A 121 -0.61 6.58 0.77
CA ALA A 121 0.31 7.67 0.41
C ALA A 121 -0.32 8.64 -0.60
N THR A 122 -1.07 8.15 -1.59
CA THR A 122 -1.79 8.99 -2.57
C THR A 122 -2.92 9.79 -1.94
N GLY A 123 -3.67 9.24 -0.99
CA GLY A 123 -4.68 10.03 -0.28
C GLY A 123 -4.04 11.12 0.59
N ILE A 124 -2.95 10.80 1.30
CA ILE A 124 -2.17 11.78 2.08
C ILE A 124 -1.59 12.89 1.20
N PHE A 125 -1.26 12.61 -0.07
CA PHE A 125 -0.79 13.63 -1.02
C PHE A 125 -1.78 14.79 -1.20
N HIS A 126 -3.08 14.54 -1.04
CA HIS A 126 -4.12 15.56 -1.13
C HIS A 126 -4.26 16.38 0.16
N ILE A 127 -3.78 15.84 1.27
CA ILE A 127 -3.73 16.49 2.58
C ILE A 127 -2.45 17.34 2.67
N ASN A 128 -1.28 16.68 2.60
CA ASN A 128 0.04 17.29 2.74
C ASN A 128 1.07 16.61 1.84
N LYS A 129 1.53 17.33 0.81
CA LYS A 129 2.50 16.82 -0.18
C LYS A 129 3.84 16.40 0.44
N LYS A 130 4.34 17.13 1.44
CA LYS A 130 5.65 16.81 2.06
C LYS A 130 5.57 15.49 2.82
N LEU A 131 4.51 15.32 3.61
CA LEU A 131 4.26 14.07 4.34
C LEU A 131 4.06 12.90 3.38
N ALA A 132 3.32 13.11 2.28
CA ALA A 132 3.09 12.08 1.27
C ALA A 132 4.37 11.58 0.60
N ILE A 133 5.36 12.46 0.36
CA ILE A 133 6.67 12.04 -0.19
C ILE A 133 7.34 11.03 0.76
N SER A 134 7.33 11.29 2.08
CA SER A 134 7.84 10.34 3.07
C SER A 134 7.05 9.03 3.07
N MET A 135 5.72 9.09 2.92
CA MET A 135 4.87 7.89 2.84
C MET A 135 5.12 7.08 1.57
N TYR A 136 5.33 7.71 0.43
CA TYR A 136 5.72 7.03 -0.81
C TYR A 136 7.08 6.35 -0.68
N LEU A 137 8.05 7.01 -0.06
CA LEU A 137 9.37 6.43 0.18
C LEU A 137 9.25 5.20 1.10
N LEU A 138 8.49 5.30 2.19
CA LEU A 138 8.23 4.16 3.08
C LEU A 138 7.48 3.02 2.37
N SER A 139 6.52 3.35 1.50
CA SER A 139 5.79 2.36 0.70
C SER A 139 6.70 1.63 -0.29
N ALA A 140 7.64 2.35 -0.92
CA ALA A 140 8.63 1.76 -1.80
C ALA A 140 9.61 0.87 -1.01
N LEU A 141 10.10 1.33 0.14
CA LEU A 141 10.95 0.52 1.03
C LEU A 141 10.21 -0.73 1.52
N TYR A 142 8.93 -0.60 1.86
CA TYR A 142 8.09 -1.72 2.24
C TYR A 142 7.99 -2.75 1.11
N GLY A 143 7.67 -2.31 -0.12
CA GLY A 143 7.62 -3.17 -1.29
C GLY A 143 8.96 -3.87 -1.59
N LEU A 144 10.06 -3.11 -1.57
CA LEU A 144 11.41 -3.65 -1.77
C LEU A 144 11.78 -4.68 -0.71
N SER A 145 11.40 -4.44 0.55
CA SER A 145 11.63 -5.40 1.64
C SER A 145 10.92 -6.73 1.37
N ARG A 146 9.75 -6.73 0.71
CA ARG A 146 9.02 -7.95 0.33
C ARG A 146 9.70 -8.71 -0.82
N ILE A 147 10.31 -8.00 -1.76
CA ILE A 147 11.13 -8.62 -2.82
C ILE A 147 12.37 -9.27 -2.20
N TYR A 148 13.08 -8.52 -1.34
CA TYR A 148 14.25 -9.04 -0.62
C TYR A 148 13.91 -10.25 0.24
N ALA A 149 12.79 -10.22 0.95
CA ALA A 149 12.34 -11.31 1.82
C ALA A 149 11.86 -12.56 1.07
N GLY A 150 11.76 -12.51 -0.26
CA GLY A 150 11.48 -13.68 -1.08
C GLY A 150 10.00 -13.90 -1.43
N VAL A 151 9.10 -12.96 -1.14
CA VAL A 151 7.65 -13.21 -1.22
C VAL A 151 6.97 -12.65 -2.45
N CYS A 152 7.54 -11.66 -3.14
CA CYS A 152 6.96 -11.12 -4.38
C CYS A 152 8.02 -10.72 -5.41
N TYR A 153 7.61 -10.65 -6.67
CA TYR A 153 8.46 -10.18 -7.74
C TYR A 153 8.45 -8.65 -7.90
N PRO A 154 9.48 -8.03 -8.51
CA PRO A 154 9.50 -6.61 -8.84
C PRO A 154 8.29 -6.11 -9.63
N THR A 155 7.80 -6.85 -10.62
CA THR A 155 6.60 -6.45 -11.38
C THR A 155 5.33 -6.47 -10.52
N ASP A 156 5.24 -7.35 -9.52
CA ASP A 156 4.10 -7.40 -8.58
C ASP A 156 4.02 -6.10 -7.77
N LEU A 157 5.18 -5.57 -7.35
CA LEU A 157 5.29 -4.29 -6.64
C LEU A 157 4.86 -3.12 -7.53
N ILE A 158 5.34 -3.07 -8.78
CA ILE A 158 5.00 -1.99 -9.72
C ILE A 158 3.50 -1.98 -10.02
N ALA A 159 2.91 -3.16 -10.26
CA ALA A 159 1.48 -3.30 -10.49
C ALA A 159 0.67 -2.89 -9.25
N GLY A 160 1.08 -3.32 -8.05
CA GLY A 160 0.45 -2.90 -6.79
C GLY A 160 0.48 -1.39 -6.61
N MET A 161 1.64 -0.75 -6.83
CA MET A 161 1.79 0.71 -6.80
C MET A 161 0.82 1.41 -7.77
N ALA A 162 0.76 0.95 -9.02
CA ALA A 162 -0.14 1.52 -10.02
C ALA A 162 -1.61 1.39 -9.60
N ILE A 163 -2.04 0.21 -9.13
CA ILE A 163 -3.40 -0.03 -8.66
C ILE A 163 -3.75 0.88 -7.47
N GLY A 164 -2.86 1.02 -6.50
CA GLY A 164 -3.07 1.89 -5.33
C GLY A 164 -3.29 3.35 -5.73
N ILE A 165 -2.41 3.89 -6.57
CA ILE A 165 -2.48 5.28 -7.06
C ILE A 165 -3.76 5.49 -7.88
N LEU A 166 -4.03 4.62 -8.86
CA LEU A 166 -5.19 4.74 -9.74
C LEU A 166 -6.51 4.61 -8.98
N SER A 167 -6.57 3.75 -7.96
CA SER A 167 -7.76 3.59 -7.12
C SER A 167 -8.14 4.89 -6.43
N VAL A 168 -7.16 5.61 -5.86
CA VAL A 168 -7.41 6.90 -5.20
C VAL A 168 -7.79 7.97 -6.21
N ILE A 169 -7.16 8.00 -7.39
CA ILE A 169 -7.52 8.93 -8.46
C ILE A 169 -8.98 8.71 -8.89
N THR A 170 -9.40 7.46 -9.08
CA THR A 170 -10.78 7.10 -9.42
C THR A 170 -11.76 7.56 -8.35
N ILE A 171 -11.47 7.28 -7.07
CA ILE A 171 -12.32 7.74 -5.96
C ILE A 171 -12.37 9.27 -5.87
N ARG A 172 -11.25 9.96 -6.13
CA ARG A 172 -11.23 11.42 -6.19
C ARG A 172 -12.13 11.97 -7.28
N ILE A 173 -12.07 11.39 -8.48
CA ILE A 173 -12.96 11.78 -9.60
C ILE A 173 -14.41 11.52 -9.20
N PHE A 174 -14.69 10.36 -8.60
CA PHE A 174 -16.02 10.01 -8.11
C PHE A 174 -16.54 11.03 -7.07
N PHE A 175 -15.74 11.39 -6.06
CA PHE A 175 -16.11 12.40 -5.06
C PHE A 175 -16.25 13.80 -5.65
N TYR A 176 -15.51 14.12 -6.72
CA TYR A 176 -15.66 15.39 -7.41
C TYR A 176 -17.03 15.52 -8.08
N TYR A 177 -17.55 14.46 -8.68
CA TYR A 177 -18.90 14.43 -9.27
C TYR A 177 -19.99 14.23 -8.21
N MET A 178 -19.74 13.41 -7.20
CA MET A 178 -20.69 13.05 -6.14
C MET A 178 -20.32 13.72 -4.81
N LYS A 179 -20.18 15.05 -4.80
CA LYS A 179 -19.75 15.82 -3.61
C LYS A 179 -20.64 15.61 -2.37
N TRP A 180 -21.90 15.21 -2.58
CA TRP A 180 -22.85 14.92 -1.51
C TRP A 180 -22.47 13.69 -0.68
N ILE A 181 -21.67 12.75 -1.22
CA ILE A 181 -21.27 11.53 -0.51
C ILE A 181 -20.28 11.83 0.62
N PRO A 182 -19.11 12.45 0.37
CA PRO A 182 -18.19 12.77 1.46
C PRO A 182 -18.84 13.72 2.47
N SER A 183 -19.64 14.71 2.04
CA SER A 183 -20.33 15.60 2.98
C SER A 183 -21.36 14.88 3.84
N LEU A 184 -22.10 13.91 3.29
CA LEU A 184 -23.04 13.08 4.07
C LEU A 184 -22.30 12.25 5.13
N ILE A 185 -21.18 11.63 4.76
CA ILE A 185 -20.35 10.85 5.70
C ILE A 185 -19.82 11.76 6.83
N LEU A 186 -19.29 12.93 6.49
CA LEU A 186 -18.77 13.88 7.48
C LEU A 186 -19.87 14.42 8.39
N ASN A 187 -21.04 14.74 7.85
CA ASN A 187 -22.19 15.19 8.65
C ASN A 187 -22.68 14.10 9.61
N GLN A 188 -22.76 12.84 9.16
CA GLN A 188 -23.08 11.73 10.05
C GLN A 188 -22.02 11.53 11.13
N ALA A 189 -20.74 11.58 10.78
CA ALA A 189 -19.66 11.46 11.75
C ALA A 189 -19.71 12.57 12.81
N ARG A 190 -20.04 13.81 12.43
CA ARG A 190 -20.28 14.94 13.36
C ARG A 190 -21.44 14.67 14.31
N ASN A 191 -22.54 14.10 13.81
CA ASN A 191 -23.69 13.74 14.66
C ASN A 191 -23.33 12.69 15.74
N PHE A 192 -22.31 11.88 15.50
CA PHE A 192 -21.76 10.93 16.46
C PHE A 192 -20.56 11.47 17.26
N TYR A 193 -20.23 12.76 17.16
CA TYR A 193 -19.05 13.39 17.78
C TYR A 193 -17.72 12.75 17.36
N LEU A 194 -17.68 12.13 16.19
CA LEU A 194 -16.49 11.49 15.62
C LEU A 194 -15.73 12.41 14.66
N ALA A 195 -16.30 13.54 14.23
CA ALA A 195 -15.72 14.45 13.24
C ALA A 195 -16.01 15.92 13.54
#